data_AF-A0A9J8BJX8-F1
#
_entry.id   AF-A0A9J8BJX8-F1
#
_cell.length_a   1.000
_cell.length_b   1.000
_cell.length_c   1.000
_cell.angle_alpha   90.00
_cell.angle_beta   90.00
_cell.angle_gamma   90.00
#
_symmetry.space_group_name_H-M   'P 1'
#
loop_
_entity.id
_entity.type
_entity.pdbx_description
1 polymer ?
#
loop_
_entity_poly.entity_id
_entity_poly.type
_entity_poly.pdbx_seq_one_letter_code
_entity_poly.pdbx_strand_id
1 'polypeptide(L)'
;MADSASESDTDGAGSSSSSATPQSSCTSAAASNTTTTTTSAATKAQGVVISQSRLEELTNRLASLQQENKVLKIELETFKLKCKALQEENRDLRKASVTIQARAEQEEEFISNTLFKKIQALQKEKETLAVNYEKEEEFLTNDLSRKLMQLQHEKAELEQHLEQEQEFQVNKLMKKIKKLENDTISKQLTLEQLRREKIDLENTLEQEQEALVNRLWKRMDKLEAEKRILQEKLDQPVSAPPSPREVSMEIDSPENMVRHIRFLKSEVERLKRSLRTTELHHTEKRAQYIEEERQMREENIRLQRKLQREMERREALCRQLSESESSLEMDDERYFNEMSAQGLRARTVSSPIPYTPSPSSSRPISPGLSYASHTVGFTPPATLSRAPLPHYTSPGLHIHPGPSHAVQRGLQSQGGGDQTSCFMCVWEPVQAQGRNRISVGLEPKPSDPHALNQHKSS
;
A
#
# COMPACT_ATOMS: atom_id res chain seq x y z
N MET A 1 -8.15 8.68 -36.58
CA MET A 1 -9.52 8.85 -37.09
C MET A 1 -10.06 10.17 -36.55
N ALA A 2 -10.60 10.99 -37.44
CA ALA A 2 -11.36 12.24 -37.23
C ALA A 2 -10.63 13.44 -36.59
N ASP A 3 -10.15 14.28 -37.49
CA ASP A 3 -9.93 15.72 -37.43
C ASP A 3 -11.19 16.50 -36.99
N SER A 4 -11.01 17.67 -36.35
CA SER A 4 -11.81 18.89 -36.60
C SER A 4 -11.21 20.10 -35.87
N ALA A 5 -10.58 20.97 -36.66
CA ALA A 5 -10.34 22.37 -36.36
C ALA A 5 -11.62 23.20 -36.52
N SER A 6 -11.73 24.35 -35.83
CA SER A 6 -12.22 25.61 -36.41
C SER A 6 -12.01 26.79 -35.47
N GLU A 7 -11.33 27.78 -36.02
CA GLU A 7 -11.20 29.16 -35.57
C GLU A 7 -12.55 29.90 -35.71
N SER A 8 -12.76 30.95 -34.90
CA SER A 8 -13.58 32.09 -35.33
C SER A 8 -13.27 33.33 -34.50
N ASP A 9 -12.52 34.23 -35.11
CA ASP A 9 -12.48 35.65 -34.80
C ASP A 9 -13.86 36.29 -35.02
N THR A 10 -14.23 37.23 -34.15
CA THR A 10 -15.33 38.16 -34.40
C THR A 10 -14.87 39.58 -34.07
N ASP A 11 -14.46 40.31 -35.10
CA ASP A 11 -14.49 41.77 -35.14
C ASP A 11 -15.90 42.24 -35.50
N GLY A 12 -16.37 43.31 -34.85
CA GLY A 12 -17.67 43.91 -35.14
C GLY A 12 -17.92 45.24 -34.40
N ALA A 13 -17.73 46.33 -35.16
CA ALA A 13 -18.18 47.73 -35.00
C ALA A 13 -19.36 48.00 -34.05
N GLY A 14 -19.55 49.18 -33.43
CA GLY A 14 -19.09 50.54 -33.67
C GLY A 14 -20.17 51.54 -33.18
N SER A 15 -19.84 52.84 -33.18
CA SER A 15 -20.69 54.02 -32.87
C SER A 15 -20.79 54.37 -31.37
N SER A 16 -20.73 55.61 -30.89
CA SER A 16 -20.54 56.94 -31.50
C SER A 16 -20.64 57.97 -30.36
N SER A 17 -19.68 58.89 -30.22
CA SER A 17 -19.95 60.28 -29.81
C SER A 17 -18.72 61.17 -30.04
N SER A 18 -18.78 61.89 -31.16
CA SER A 18 -18.35 63.29 -31.38
C SER A 18 -18.33 64.16 -30.11
N SER A 19 -17.54 65.22 -29.93
CA SER A 19 -16.75 66.08 -30.83
C SER A 19 -15.97 67.07 -29.92
N ALA A 20 -14.66 67.22 -30.13
CA ALA A 20 -14.01 68.33 -30.84
C ALA A 20 -13.69 69.58 -29.99
N THR A 21 -12.41 69.74 -29.69
CA THR A 21 -11.72 71.03 -29.56
C THR A 21 -10.47 70.96 -30.44
N PRO A 22 -10.20 72.00 -31.24
CA PRO A 22 -8.81 72.39 -31.40
C PRO A 22 -8.62 73.89 -31.22
N GLN A 23 -7.57 74.21 -30.47
CA GLN A 23 -6.96 75.52 -30.42
C GLN A 23 -6.37 75.87 -31.80
N SER A 24 -6.63 77.08 -32.27
CA SER A 24 -5.92 77.70 -33.38
C SER A 24 -5.30 79.01 -32.89
N SER A 25 -3.98 79.06 -32.97
CA SER A 25 -3.16 80.24 -32.80
C SER A 25 -3.25 81.16 -34.02
N CYS A 26 -3.21 82.45 -33.70
CA CYS A 26 -3.17 83.61 -34.58
C CYS A 26 -2.07 83.58 -35.65
N THR A 27 -2.35 84.22 -36.79
CA THR A 27 -1.40 85.10 -37.47
C THR A 27 -2.10 86.00 -38.51
N SER A 28 -1.71 87.27 -38.45
CA SER A 28 -1.52 88.19 -39.58
C SER A 28 -2.71 88.95 -40.21
N ALA A 29 -2.67 90.25 -39.91
CA ALA A 29 -2.64 91.35 -40.89
C ALA A 29 -3.91 91.59 -41.73
N ALA A 30 -4.73 92.53 -41.26
CA ALA A 30 -5.53 93.39 -42.12
C ALA A 30 -5.15 94.84 -41.84
N ALA A 31 -4.55 95.46 -42.86
CA ALA A 31 -4.24 96.87 -42.93
C ALA A 31 -5.53 97.67 -43.03
N SER A 32 -5.71 98.62 -42.11
CA SER A 32 -6.73 99.64 -42.20
C SER A 32 -6.04 100.97 -42.46
N ASN A 33 -6.01 101.35 -43.74
CA ASN A 33 -5.71 102.69 -44.20
C ASN A 33 -6.77 103.64 -43.64
N THR A 34 -6.38 104.54 -42.73
CA THR A 34 -7.18 105.73 -42.42
C THR A 34 -6.42 106.95 -42.88
N THR A 35 -6.86 107.43 -44.03
CA THR A 35 -6.40 108.60 -44.76
C THR A 35 -6.38 109.85 -43.89
N THR A 36 -5.19 110.38 -43.76
CA THR A 36 -4.85 111.77 -43.50
C THR A 36 -5.74 112.71 -44.35
N THR A 37 -6.63 113.45 -43.70
CA THR A 37 -7.18 114.68 -44.29
C THR A 37 -6.81 115.84 -43.38
N THR A 38 -5.65 116.41 -43.68
CA THR A 38 -5.21 117.72 -43.23
C THR A 38 -6.14 118.77 -43.81
N THR A 39 -7.02 119.34 -42.97
CA THR A 39 -7.64 120.64 -43.24
C THR A 39 -7.03 121.67 -42.30
N SER A 40 -5.90 122.21 -42.73
CA SER A 40 -5.34 123.47 -42.26
C SER A 40 -6.28 124.61 -42.68
N ALA A 41 -7.21 124.98 -41.81
CA ALA A 41 -7.96 126.22 -41.90
C ALA A 41 -7.24 127.28 -41.06
N ALA A 42 -6.48 128.13 -41.74
CA ALA A 42 -5.94 129.35 -41.18
C ALA A 42 -7.08 130.31 -40.84
N THR A 43 -7.49 130.35 -39.57
CA THR A 43 -8.36 131.42 -39.06
C THR A 43 -7.50 132.50 -38.40
N LYS A 44 -7.53 133.67 -39.05
CA LYS A 44 -7.12 134.99 -38.56
C LYS A 44 -7.12 135.10 -37.03
N ALA A 45 -5.98 135.51 -36.48
CA ALA A 45 -5.90 136.11 -35.16
C ALA A 45 -6.71 137.43 -35.14
N GLN A 46 -7.98 137.33 -34.74
CA GLN A 46 -8.72 138.45 -34.17
C GLN A 46 -8.55 138.34 -32.66
N GLY A 47 -7.92 139.36 -32.05
CA GLY A 47 -7.85 139.49 -30.61
C GLY A 47 -9.25 139.63 -30.04
N VAL A 48 -9.83 138.50 -29.64
CA VAL A 48 -11.01 138.46 -28.79
C VAL A 48 -10.54 138.85 -27.39
N VAL A 49 -11.00 139.98 -26.88
CA VAL A 49 -10.88 140.31 -25.46
C VAL A 49 -11.77 139.30 -24.72
N ILE A 50 -11.16 138.19 -24.30
CA ILE A 50 -11.81 137.17 -23.49
C ILE A 50 -12.03 137.80 -22.11
N SER A 51 -13.28 137.85 -21.65
CA SER A 51 -13.59 138.33 -20.30
C SER A 51 -12.87 137.46 -19.27
N GLN A 52 -12.34 138.08 -18.21
CA GLN A 52 -11.48 137.44 -17.21
C GLN A 52 -12.10 136.16 -16.61
N SER A 53 -13.43 136.13 -16.43
CA SER A 53 -14.20 134.96 -16.00
C SER A 53 -14.17 133.78 -16.98
N ARG A 54 -14.20 134.04 -18.30
CA ARG A 54 -14.16 133.01 -19.34
C ARG A 54 -12.76 132.45 -19.52
N LEU A 55 -11.73 133.26 -19.26
CA LEU A 55 -10.35 132.81 -19.21
C LEU A 55 -10.12 131.86 -18.02
N GLU A 56 -10.64 132.20 -16.85
CA GLU A 56 -10.59 131.35 -15.64
C GLU A 56 -11.37 130.03 -15.84
N GLU A 57 -12.57 130.08 -16.42
CA GLU A 57 -13.35 128.88 -16.74
C GLU A 57 -12.62 127.95 -17.71
N LEU A 58 -12.04 128.50 -18.78
CA LEU A 58 -11.21 127.73 -19.73
C LEU A 58 -9.95 127.17 -19.06
N THR A 59 -9.35 127.91 -18.13
CA THR A 59 -8.17 127.46 -17.36
C THR A 59 -8.52 126.29 -16.43
N ASN A 60 -9.64 126.38 -15.72
CA ASN A 60 -10.16 125.31 -14.86
C ASN A 60 -10.55 124.07 -15.67
N ARG A 61 -11.19 124.26 -16.85
CA ARG A 61 -11.49 123.17 -17.78
C ARG A 61 -10.23 122.50 -18.29
N LEU A 62 -9.20 123.27 -18.63
CA LEU A 62 -7.92 122.75 -19.12
C LEU A 62 -7.18 121.98 -18.00
N ALA A 63 -7.18 122.49 -16.77
CA ALA A 63 -6.62 121.79 -15.60
C ALA A 63 -7.36 120.49 -15.27
N SER A 64 -8.70 120.49 -15.35
CA SER A 64 -9.53 119.29 -15.16
C SER A 64 -9.27 118.24 -16.23
N LEU A 65 -9.22 118.63 -17.51
CA LEU A 65 -8.89 117.74 -18.62
C LEU A 65 -7.45 117.21 -18.54
N GLN A 66 -6.50 118.00 -18.03
CA GLN A 66 -5.14 117.55 -17.75
C GLN A 66 -5.09 116.53 -16.61
N GLN A 67 -5.87 116.73 -15.54
CA GLN A 67 -5.95 115.78 -14.44
C GLN A 67 -6.63 114.48 -14.89
N GLU A 68 -7.72 114.57 -15.66
CA GLU A 68 -8.38 113.41 -16.28
C GLU A 68 -7.41 112.64 -17.17
N ASN A 69 -6.62 113.32 -18.02
CA ASN A 69 -5.56 112.69 -18.82
C ASN A 69 -4.50 111.99 -17.96
N LYS A 70 -4.15 112.55 -16.79
CA LYS A 70 -3.22 111.89 -15.85
C LYS A 70 -3.84 110.63 -15.25
N VAL A 71 -5.08 110.69 -14.81
CA VAL A 71 -5.80 109.53 -14.26
C VAL A 71 -5.93 108.44 -15.33
N LEU A 72 -6.40 108.77 -16.53
CA LEU A 72 -6.50 107.82 -17.65
C LEU A 72 -5.16 107.18 -18.01
N LYS A 73 -4.05 107.92 -17.94
CA LYS A 73 -2.70 107.36 -18.13
C LYS A 73 -2.34 106.35 -17.04
N ILE A 74 -2.63 106.66 -15.77
CA ILE A 74 -2.36 105.75 -14.64
C ILE A 74 -3.22 104.48 -14.76
N GLU A 75 -4.49 104.62 -15.12
CA GLU A 75 -5.39 103.48 -15.34
C GLU A 75 -4.90 102.61 -16.50
N LEU A 76 -4.49 103.22 -17.61
CA LEU A 76 -3.94 102.52 -18.77
C LEU A 76 -2.64 101.76 -18.41
N GLU A 77 -1.75 102.35 -17.62
CA GLU A 77 -0.55 101.66 -17.12
C GLU A 77 -0.91 100.52 -16.14
N THR A 78 -1.92 100.71 -15.29
CA THR A 78 -2.42 99.67 -14.38
C THR A 78 -3.01 98.49 -15.16
N PHE A 79 -3.81 98.75 -16.19
CA PHE A 79 -4.34 97.70 -17.07
C PHE A 79 -3.22 96.99 -17.84
N LYS A 80 -2.19 97.69 -18.33
CA LYS A 80 -1.03 97.06 -18.96
C LYS A 80 -0.30 96.11 -18.01
N LEU A 81 -0.08 96.51 -16.76
CA LEU A 81 0.52 95.65 -15.74
C LEU A 81 -0.34 94.42 -15.47
N LYS A 82 -1.67 94.59 -15.34
CA LYS A 82 -2.60 93.48 -15.18
C LYS A 82 -2.57 92.51 -16.36
N CYS A 83 -2.53 93.02 -17.59
CA CYS A 83 -2.41 92.18 -18.79
C CYS A 83 -1.08 91.40 -18.80
N LYS A 84 0.04 92.02 -18.40
CA LYS A 84 1.33 91.34 -18.29
C LYS A 84 1.30 90.24 -17.23
N ALA A 85 0.74 90.52 -16.04
CA ALA A 85 0.61 89.53 -14.97
C ALA A 85 -0.25 88.33 -15.41
N LEU A 86 -1.40 88.57 -16.05
CA LEU A 86 -2.24 87.51 -16.58
C LEU A 86 -1.56 86.70 -17.69
N GLN A 87 -0.74 87.33 -18.53
CA GLN A 87 0.03 86.63 -19.57
C GLN A 87 1.12 85.73 -18.96
N GLU A 88 1.79 86.19 -17.92
CA GLU A 88 2.78 85.41 -17.17
C GLU A 88 2.13 84.24 -16.46
N GLU A 89 1.03 84.47 -15.75
CA GLU A 89 0.23 83.40 -15.11
C GLU A 89 -0.26 82.38 -16.14
N ASN A 90 -0.75 82.81 -17.31
CA ASN A 90 -1.15 81.88 -18.37
C ASN A 90 0.03 81.05 -18.89
N ARG A 91 1.21 81.66 -18.98
CA ARG A 91 2.43 80.98 -19.40
C ARG A 91 2.86 79.95 -18.35
N ASP A 92 2.75 80.28 -17.07
CA ASP A 92 3.11 79.38 -15.98
C ASP A 92 2.10 78.24 -15.80
N LEU A 93 0.80 78.51 -15.96
CA LEU A 93 -0.24 77.48 -16.02
C LEU A 93 0.02 76.49 -17.16
N ARG A 94 0.43 76.95 -18.35
CA ARG A 94 0.80 76.06 -19.46
C ARG A 94 2.01 75.19 -19.14
N LYS A 95 3.07 75.75 -18.53
CA LYS A 95 4.24 74.97 -18.09
C LYS A 95 3.87 73.93 -17.03
N ALA A 96 3.04 74.33 -16.06
CA ALA A 96 2.55 73.45 -15.01
C ALA A 96 1.72 72.29 -15.62
N SER A 97 0.84 72.58 -16.58
CA SER A 97 0.04 71.57 -17.28
C SER A 97 0.93 70.53 -17.98
N VAL A 98 1.95 70.97 -18.72
CA VAL A 98 2.89 70.05 -19.40
C VAL A 98 3.66 69.21 -18.40
N THR A 99 4.07 69.79 -17.26
CA THR A 99 4.82 69.07 -16.21
C THR A 99 3.95 68.01 -15.54
N ILE A 100 2.69 68.35 -15.23
CA ILE A 100 1.73 67.41 -14.64
C ILE A 100 1.44 66.28 -15.63
N GLN A 101 1.24 66.60 -16.91
CA GLN A 101 1.02 65.59 -17.94
C GLN A 101 2.21 64.63 -18.08
N ALA A 102 3.44 65.15 -18.15
CA ALA A 102 4.62 64.31 -18.24
C ALA A 102 4.78 63.38 -17.01
N ARG A 103 4.42 63.85 -15.81
CA ARG A 103 4.38 62.99 -14.61
C ARG A 103 3.30 61.92 -14.69
N ALA A 104 2.10 62.28 -15.14
CA ALA A 104 1.01 61.33 -15.30
C ALA A 104 1.39 60.21 -16.29
N GLU A 105 1.98 60.57 -17.43
CA GLU A 105 2.47 59.60 -18.42
C GLU A 105 3.55 58.67 -17.83
N GLN A 106 4.50 59.20 -17.06
CA GLN A 106 5.51 58.39 -16.39
C GLN A 106 4.91 57.43 -15.34
N GLU A 107 3.93 57.89 -14.56
CA GLU A 107 3.22 57.07 -13.58
C GLU A 107 2.41 55.95 -14.26
N GLU A 108 1.72 56.26 -15.36
CA GLU A 108 0.99 55.27 -16.18
C GLU A 108 1.94 54.21 -16.75
N GLU A 109 3.10 54.60 -17.28
CA GLU A 109 4.13 53.67 -17.75
C GLU A 109 4.67 52.80 -16.62
N PHE A 110 4.93 53.38 -15.44
CA PHE A 110 5.42 52.64 -14.28
C PHE A 110 4.41 51.60 -13.79
N ILE A 111 3.13 51.99 -13.70
CA ILE A 111 2.04 51.10 -13.30
C ILE A 111 1.89 49.99 -14.35
N SER A 112 1.87 50.33 -15.64
CA SER A 112 1.75 49.38 -16.75
C SER A 112 2.89 48.35 -16.73
N ASN A 113 4.13 48.80 -16.58
CA ASN A 113 5.30 47.93 -16.49
C ASN A 113 5.26 47.00 -15.27
N THR A 114 4.76 47.51 -14.14
CA THR A 114 4.64 46.70 -12.90
C THR A 114 3.57 45.63 -13.04
N LEU A 115 2.41 45.98 -13.57
CA LEU A 115 1.31 45.04 -13.81
C LEU A 115 1.71 43.99 -14.86
N PHE A 116 2.37 44.40 -15.94
CA PHE A 116 2.84 43.49 -16.97
C PHE A 116 3.82 42.45 -16.43
N LYS A 117 4.80 42.87 -15.61
CA LYS A 117 5.72 41.93 -14.93
C LYS A 117 4.97 40.96 -14.01
N LYS A 118 3.95 41.43 -13.28
CA LYS A 118 3.16 40.58 -12.39
C LYS A 118 2.31 39.58 -13.17
N ILE A 119 1.72 39.99 -14.29
CA ILE A 119 0.99 39.10 -15.20
C ILE A 119 1.92 38.02 -15.75
N GLN A 120 3.12 38.38 -16.22
CA GLN A 120 4.09 37.41 -16.72
C GLN A 120 4.55 36.42 -15.64
N ALA A 121 4.80 36.92 -14.42
CA ALA A 121 5.17 36.06 -13.29
C ALA A 121 4.06 35.04 -12.98
N LEU A 122 2.81 35.50 -12.91
CA LEU A 122 1.65 34.63 -12.67
C LEU A 122 1.41 33.64 -13.83
N GLN A 123 1.63 34.06 -15.08
CA GLN A 123 1.55 33.17 -16.23
C GLN A 123 2.60 32.06 -16.16
N LYS A 124 3.84 32.41 -15.82
CA LYS A 124 4.93 31.44 -15.67
C LYS A 124 4.69 30.49 -14.50
N GLU A 125 4.19 31.00 -13.38
CA GLU A 125 3.83 30.19 -12.21
C GLU A 125 2.70 29.22 -12.57
N LYS A 126 1.66 29.70 -13.26
CA LYS A 126 0.56 28.86 -13.76
C LYS A 126 1.06 27.74 -14.68
N GLU A 127 1.94 28.06 -15.64
CA GLU A 127 2.54 27.07 -16.54
C GLU A 127 3.39 26.05 -15.77
N THR A 128 4.18 26.51 -14.81
CA THR A 128 5.00 25.64 -13.96
C THR A 128 4.13 24.70 -13.13
N LEU A 129 3.04 25.22 -12.53
CA LEU A 129 2.09 24.41 -11.78
C LEU A 129 1.42 23.37 -12.70
N ALA A 130 0.95 23.76 -13.89
CA ALA A 130 0.35 22.84 -14.84
C ALA A 130 1.30 21.68 -15.20
N VAL A 131 2.57 21.98 -15.51
CA VAL A 131 3.58 20.96 -15.80
C VAL A 131 3.87 20.05 -14.59
N ASN A 132 3.86 20.60 -13.38
CA ASN A 132 4.05 19.79 -12.17
C ASN A 132 2.86 18.86 -11.91
N TYR A 133 1.63 19.35 -12.11
CA TYR A 133 0.41 18.54 -12.00
C TYR A 133 0.43 17.38 -13.01
N GLU A 134 0.75 17.65 -14.28
CA GLU A 134 0.86 16.60 -15.30
C GLU A 134 1.87 15.52 -14.91
N LYS A 135 3.05 15.90 -14.40
CA LYS A 135 4.06 14.95 -13.94
C LYS A 135 3.61 14.12 -12.74
N GLU A 136 2.91 14.73 -11.80
CA GLU A 136 2.40 14.02 -10.63
C GLU A 136 1.30 13.03 -11.00
N GLU A 137 0.41 13.40 -11.93
CA GLU A 137 -0.59 12.48 -12.50
C GLU A 137 0.06 11.30 -13.24
N GLU A 138 1.09 11.57 -14.06
CA GLU A 138 1.87 10.52 -14.72
C GLU A 138 2.57 9.60 -13.71
N PHE A 139 3.16 10.16 -12.65
CA PHE A 139 3.82 9.40 -11.61
C PHE A 139 2.83 8.48 -10.88
N LEU A 140 1.69 9.02 -10.45
CA LEU A 140 0.66 8.26 -9.72
C LEU A 140 0.08 7.14 -10.59
N THR A 141 -0.22 7.45 -11.86
CA THR A 141 -0.73 6.46 -12.82
C THR A 141 0.28 5.33 -13.05
N ASN A 142 1.56 5.66 -13.17
CA ASN A 142 2.63 4.68 -13.34
C ASN A 142 2.86 3.83 -12.09
N ASP A 143 2.83 4.41 -10.88
CA ASP A 143 2.97 3.66 -9.63
C ASP A 143 1.80 2.70 -9.42
N LEU A 144 0.57 3.17 -9.65
CA LEU A 144 -0.63 2.34 -9.57
C LEU A 144 -0.59 1.19 -10.59
N SER A 145 -0.19 1.47 -11.83
CA SER A 145 -0.04 0.45 -12.87
C SER A 145 1.00 -0.61 -12.49
N ARG A 146 2.12 -0.20 -11.89
CA ARG A 146 3.17 -1.11 -11.40
C ARG A 146 2.66 -1.98 -10.24
N LYS A 147 2.00 -1.37 -9.24
CA LYS A 147 1.38 -2.11 -8.13
C LYS A 147 0.32 -3.10 -8.61
N LEU A 148 -0.50 -2.70 -9.59
CA LEU A 148 -1.51 -3.57 -10.16
C LEU A 148 -0.88 -4.79 -10.84
N MET A 149 0.15 -4.58 -11.66
CA MET A 149 0.90 -5.70 -12.27
C MET A 149 1.57 -6.59 -11.23
N GLN A 150 2.14 -6.01 -10.18
CA GLN A 150 2.74 -6.78 -9.09
C GLN A 150 1.70 -7.66 -8.38
N LEU A 151 0.54 -7.10 -8.02
CA LEU A 151 -0.53 -7.87 -7.38
C LEU A 151 -1.09 -8.96 -8.30
N GLN A 152 -1.21 -8.71 -9.60
CA GLN A 152 -1.61 -9.73 -10.57
C GLN A 152 -0.60 -10.87 -10.66
N HIS A 153 0.70 -10.54 -10.62
CA HIS A 153 1.77 -11.53 -10.63
C HIS A 153 1.76 -12.38 -9.34
N GLU A 154 1.74 -11.73 -8.18
CA GLU A 154 1.67 -12.40 -6.87
C GLU A 154 0.43 -13.29 -6.77
N LYS A 155 -0.72 -12.83 -7.29
CA LYS A 155 -1.94 -13.64 -7.37
C LYS A 155 -1.73 -14.90 -8.22
N ALA A 156 -1.16 -14.76 -9.42
CA ALA A 156 -0.92 -15.89 -10.31
C ALA A 156 0.06 -16.92 -9.70
N GLU A 157 1.10 -16.45 -9.00
CA GLU A 157 2.03 -17.33 -8.28
C GLU A 157 1.33 -18.10 -7.15
N LEU A 158 0.48 -17.43 -6.37
CA LEU A 158 -0.29 -18.07 -5.29
C LEU A 158 -1.29 -19.09 -5.84
N GLU A 159 -1.96 -18.78 -6.95
CA GLU A 159 -2.86 -19.72 -7.64
C GLU A 159 -2.10 -20.96 -8.12
N GLN A 160 -0.93 -20.77 -8.74
CA GLN A 160 -0.08 -21.88 -9.19
C GLN A 160 0.40 -22.75 -8.02
N HIS A 161 0.86 -22.13 -6.92
CA HIS A 161 1.31 -22.87 -5.74
C HIS A 161 0.16 -23.66 -5.09
N LEU A 162 -1.03 -23.08 -5.03
CA LEU A 162 -2.22 -23.75 -4.51
C LEU A 162 -2.60 -24.96 -5.37
N GLU A 163 -2.57 -24.82 -6.70
CA GLU A 163 -2.85 -25.91 -7.63
C GLU A 163 -1.84 -27.06 -7.47
N GLN A 164 -0.54 -26.75 -7.37
CA GLN A 164 0.51 -27.75 -7.14
C GLN A 164 0.33 -28.50 -5.82
N GLU A 165 0.00 -27.80 -4.74
CA GLU A 165 -0.24 -28.41 -3.43
C GLU A 165 -1.48 -29.32 -3.46
N GLN A 166 -2.57 -28.86 -4.10
CA GLN A 166 -3.76 -29.68 -4.30
C GLN A 166 -3.45 -30.94 -5.13
N GLU A 167 -2.72 -30.80 -6.23
CA GLU A 167 -2.30 -31.93 -7.08
C GLU A 167 -1.44 -32.92 -6.28
N PHE A 168 -0.49 -32.43 -5.48
CA PHE A 168 0.34 -33.26 -4.61
C PHE A 168 -0.50 -34.05 -3.59
N GLN A 169 -1.47 -33.40 -2.94
CA GLN A 169 -2.35 -34.07 -1.99
C GLN A 169 -3.25 -35.11 -2.66
N VAL A 170 -3.83 -34.77 -3.81
CA VAL A 170 -4.61 -35.71 -4.64
C VAL A 170 -3.77 -36.92 -5.00
N ASN A 171 -2.56 -36.71 -5.51
CA ASN A 171 -1.61 -37.78 -5.86
C ASN A 171 -1.25 -38.65 -4.65
N LYS A 172 -1.08 -38.06 -3.46
CA LYS A 172 -0.80 -38.79 -2.22
C LYS A 172 -1.98 -39.66 -1.79
N LEU A 173 -3.19 -39.13 -1.84
CA LEU A 173 -4.42 -39.87 -1.51
C LEU A 173 -4.66 -40.99 -2.51
N MET A 174 -4.49 -40.72 -3.81
CA MET A 174 -4.66 -41.70 -4.87
C MET A 174 -3.69 -42.87 -4.73
N LYS A 175 -2.43 -42.62 -4.35
CA LYS A 175 -1.45 -43.68 -4.01
C LYS A 175 -1.89 -44.51 -2.81
N LYS A 176 -2.46 -43.87 -1.77
CA LYS A 176 -2.96 -44.56 -0.57
C LYS A 176 -4.17 -45.44 -0.89
N ILE A 177 -5.11 -44.93 -1.71
CA ILE A 177 -6.27 -45.69 -2.20
C ILE A 177 -5.78 -46.94 -2.95
N LYS A 178 -4.92 -46.78 -3.97
CA LYS A 178 -4.36 -47.91 -4.74
C LYS A 178 -3.69 -48.96 -3.84
N LYS A 179 -2.96 -48.53 -2.81
CA LYS A 179 -2.35 -49.46 -1.85
C LYS A 179 -3.40 -50.25 -1.06
N LEU A 180 -4.41 -49.57 -0.53
CA LEU A 180 -5.49 -50.21 0.23
C LEU A 180 -6.35 -51.13 -0.63
N GLU A 181 -6.60 -50.76 -1.89
CA GLU A 181 -7.28 -51.59 -2.88
C GLU A 181 -6.48 -52.89 -3.12
N ASN A 182 -5.18 -52.79 -3.37
CA ASN A 182 -4.31 -53.96 -3.56
C ASN A 182 -4.25 -54.86 -2.31
N ASP A 183 -4.15 -54.27 -1.12
CA ASP A 183 -4.17 -55.03 0.15
C ASP A 183 -5.50 -55.75 0.34
N THR A 184 -6.62 -55.12 -0.03
CA THR A 184 -7.97 -55.70 0.04
C THR A 184 -8.11 -56.87 -0.93
N ILE A 185 -7.69 -56.70 -2.19
CA ILE A 185 -7.69 -57.76 -3.20
C ILE A 185 -6.81 -58.92 -2.75
N SER A 186 -5.61 -58.65 -2.24
CA SER A 186 -4.69 -59.69 -1.77
C SER A 186 -5.30 -60.51 -0.64
N LYS A 187 -5.90 -59.85 0.35
CA LYS A 187 -6.62 -60.51 1.45
C LYS A 187 -7.81 -61.33 0.95
N GLN A 188 -8.56 -60.80 -0.01
CA GLN A 188 -9.68 -61.50 -0.62
C GLN A 188 -9.22 -62.79 -1.31
N LEU A 189 -8.13 -62.74 -2.08
CA LEU A 189 -7.54 -63.91 -2.72
C LEU A 189 -7.06 -64.96 -1.70
N THR A 190 -6.39 -64.53 -0.62
CA THR A 190 -5.97 -65.44 0.47
C THR A 190 -7.18 -66.09 1.15
N LEU A 191 -8.24 -65.33 1.43
CA LEU A 191 -9.46 -65.87 2.03
C LEU A 191 -10.14 -66.89 1.12
N GLU A 192 -10.22 -66.63 -0.19
CA GLU A 192 -10.75 -67.58 -1.16
C GLU A 192 -9.90 -68.84 -1.25
N GLN A 193 -8.57 -68.70 -1.22
CA GLN A 193 -7.67 -69.84 -1.18
C GLN A 193 -7.89 -70.71 0.06
N LEU A 194 -7.96 -70.11 1.25
CA LEU A 194 -8.24 -70.83 2.50
C LEU A 194 -9.62 -71.50 2.49
N ARG A 195 -10.63 -70.87 1.85
CA ARG A 195 -11.96 -71.48 1.68
C ARG A 195 -11.90 -72.71 0.78
N ARG A 196 -11.14 -72.68 -0.32
CA ARG A 196 -10.92 -73.84 -1.19
C ARG A 196 -10.20 -74.96 -0.45
N GLU A 197 -9.08 -74.65 0.21
CA GLU A 197 -8.31 -75.62 0.99
C GLU A 197 -9.14 -76.25 2.11
N LYS A 198 -9.99 -75.45 2.78
CA LYS A 198 -10.94 -75.98 3.77
C LYS A 198 -11.89 -77.01 3.17
N ILE A 199 -12.49 -76.71 2.02
CA ILE A 199 -13.39 -77.64 1.32
C ILE A 199 -12.64 -78.92 0.92
N ASP A 200 -11.41 -78.81 0.40
CA ASP A 200 -10.60 -79.96 0.01
C ASP A 200 -10.25 -80.87 1.20
N LEU A 201 -9.93 -80.27 2.35
CA LEU A 201 -9.69 -81.01 3.59
C LEU A 201 -10.98 -81.66 4.12
N GLU A 202 -12.12 -80.96 4.07
CA GLU A 202 -13.43 -81.51 4.43
C GLU A 202 -13.78 -82.73 3.57
N ASN A 203 -13.59 -82.64 2.25
CA ASN A 203 -13.81 -83.75 1.31
C ASN A 203 -12.86 -84.92 1.57
N THR A 204 -11.58 -84.66 1.84
CA THR A 204 -10.60 -85.71 2.17
C THR A 204 -10.97 -86.42 3.46
N LEU A 205 -11.38 -85.66 4.48
CA LEU A 205 -11.82 -86.20 5.75
C LEU A 205 -13.07 -87.07 5.59
N GLU A 206 -14.06 -86.63 4.81
CA GLU A 206 -15.27 -87.40 4.51
C GLU A 206 -14.93 -88.72 3.81
N GLN A 207 -14.06 -88.68 2.79
CA GLN A 207 -13.60 -89.90 2.09
C GLN A 207 -12.87 -90.86 3.04
N GLU A 208 -12.02 -90.37 3.94
CA GLU A 208 -11.36 -91.20 4.95
C GLU A 208 -12.36 -91.83 5.92
N GLN A 209 -13.35 -91.07 6.38
CA GLN A 209 -14.43 -91.57 7.24
C GLN A 209 -15.24 -92.66 6.53
N GLU A 210 -15.69 -92.42 5.30
CA GLU A 210 -16.39 -93.41 4.47
C GLU A 210 -15.54 -94.66 4.24
N ALA A 211 -14.25 -94.50 3.93
CA ALA A 211 -13.32 -95.61 3.75
C ALA A 211 -13.14 -96.44 5.02
N LEU A 212 -13.10 -95.80 6.20
CA LEU A 212 -13.06 -96.49 7.50
C LEU A 212 -14.36 -97.23 7.79
N VAL A 213 -15.51 -96.59 7.59
CA VAL A 213 -16.84 -97.22 7.73
C VAL A 213 -16.93 -98.45 6.83
N ASN A 214 -16.54 -98.32 5.56
CA ASN A 214 -16.51 -99.43 4.62
C ASN A 214 -15.58 -100.57 5.06
N ARG A 215 -14.41 -100.26 5.64
CA ARG A 215 -13.50 -101.28 6.19
C ARG A 215 -14.08 -101.97 7.42
N LEU A 216 -14.66 -101.22 8.34
CA LEU A 216 -15.29 -101.74 9.55
C LEU A 216 -16.50 -102.61 9.20
N TRP A 217 -17.34 -102.16 8.27
CA TRP A 217 -18.46 -102.92 7.74
C TRP A 217 -18.00 -104.24 7.15
N LYS A 218 -17.00 -104.23 6.25
CA LYS A 218 -16.42 -105.47 5.70
C LYS A 218 -15.83 -106.39 6.75
N ARG A 219 -15.19 -105.84 7.81
CA ARG A 219 -14.65 -106.65 8.91
C ARG A 219 -15.78 -107.24 9.76
N MET A 220 -16.84 -106.48 10.00
CA MET A 220 -18.03 -106.91 10.70
C MET A 220 -18.73 -108.03 9.91
N ASP A 221 -19.00 -107.84 8.61
CA ASP A 221 -19.57 -108.88 7.73
C ASP A 221 -18.72 -110.15 7.75
N LYS A 222 -17.38 -110.02 7.70
CA LYS A 222 -16.46 -111.16 7.82
C LYS A 222 -16.58 -111.84 9.18
N LEU A 223 -16.61 -111.08 10.27
CA LEU A 223 -16.78 -111.61 11.62
C LEU A 223 -18.16 -112.25 11.81
N GLU A 224 -19.21 -111.73 11.19
CA GLU A 224 -20.54 -112.32 11.21
C GLU A 224 -20.60 -113.61 10.39
N ALA A 225 -19.94 -113.65 9.23
CA ALA A 225 -19.77 -114.87 8.44
C ALA A 225 -18.93 -115.90 9.19
N GLU A 226 -17.81 -115.50 9.79
CA GLU A 226 -17.00 -116.35 10.67
C GLU A 226 -17.79 -116.80 11.88
N LYS A 227 -18.59 -115.95 12.52
CA LYS A 227 -19.48 -116.34 13.61
C LYS A 227 -20.51 -117.35 13.12
N ARG A 228 -21.07 -117.18 11.93
CA ARG A 228 -22.01 -118.14 11.31
C ARG A 228 -21.32 -119.48 11.01
N ILE A 229 -20.13 -119.45 10.43
CA ILE A 229 -19.30 -120.62 10.13
C ILE A 229 -18.78 -121.27 11.42
N LEU A 230 -18.40 -120.49 12.44
CA LEU A 230 -17.96 -120.99 13.74
C LEU A 230 -19.14 -121.51 14.54
N GLN A 231 -20.33 -120.94 14.40
CA GLN A 231 -21.55 -121.53 14.94
C GLN A 231 -21.81 -122.88 14.25
N GLU A 232 -21.67 -122.95 12.93
CA GLU A 232 -21.75 -124.18 12.12
C GLU A 232 -20.61 -125.18 12.44
N LYS A 233 -19.41 -124.69 12.77
CA LYS A 233 -18.23 -125.46 13.18
C LYS A 233 -18.14 -125.70 14.68
N LEU A 234 -19.00 -125.11 15.51
CA LEU A 234 -19.17 -125.42 16.94
C LEU A 234 -20.23 -126.52 17.10
N ASP A 235 -21.14 -126.62 16.12
CA ASP A 235 -21.92 -127.83 15.84
C ASP A 235 -21.05 -128.99 15.24
N GLN A 236 -19.73 -128.80 15.12
CA GLN A 236 -18.73 -129.84 14.82
C GLN A 236 -17.49 -129.70 15.75
N PRO A 237 -16.69 -130.76 16.00
CA PRO A 237 -15.61 -130.70 16.99
C PRO A 237 -14.30 -130.00 16.49
N VAL A 238 -13.69 -129.22 17.40
CA VAL A 238 -12.61 -128.22 17.23
C VAL A 238 -11.19 -128.78 16.99
N SER A 239 -10.36 -128.07 16.19
CA SER A 239 -8.88 -128.05 16.35
C SER A 239 -8.24 -126.73 15.81
N ALA A 240 -7.11 -126.32 16.39
CA ALA A 240 -6.59 -124.94 16.51
C ALA A 240 -5.28 -124.61 15.69
N PRO A 241 -4.80 -123.33 15.67
CA PRO A 241 -4.03 -122.63 14.59
C PRO A 241 -2.52 -122.41 14.84
N PRO A 242 -1.76 -121.67 13.98
CA PRO A 242 -1.17 -120.35 14.39
C PRO A 242 -0.86 -119.30 13.27
N SER A 243 -0.30 -118.13 13.67
CA SER A 243 -0.21 -116.81 13.00
C SER A 243 1.28 -116.28 12.85
N PRO A 244 1.62 -114.96 12.78
CA PRO A 244 2.24 -114.20 11.66
C PRO A 244 3.64 -113.56 12.00
N ARG A 245 4.23 -112.68 11.13
CA ARG A 245 5.35 -111.70 11.37
C ARG A 245 5.77 -111.01 10.04
N GLU A 246 6.41 -109.84 9.89
CA GLU A 246 6.72 -108.59 10.64
C GLU A 246 7.40 -107.60 9.63
N VAL A 247 7.47 -106.30 9.95
CA VAL A 247 7.92 -105.14 9.11
C VAL A 247 9.39 -104.74 9.38
N SER A 248 10.10 -104.14 8.41
CA SER A 248 11.44 -103.53 8.62
C SER A 248 11.59 -102.16 7.90
N MET A 249 12.14 -101.16 8.61
CA MET A 249 12.46 -99.79 8.15
C MET A 249 13.99 -99.63 8.01
N GLU A 250 14.45 -99.10 6.87
CA GLU A 250 15.88 -98.79 6.59
C GLU A 250 16.24 -97.32 6.90
N ILE A 251 17.50 -97.10 7.29
CA ILE A 251 18.10 -95.82 7.70
C ILE A 251 19.09 -95.34 6.60
N ASP A 252 19.03 -94.05 6.25
CA ASP A 252 19.76 -93.39 5.15
C ASP A 252 21.30 -93.35 5.31
N SER A 253 21.98 -93.49 4.16
CA SER A 253 23.44 -93.66 4.00
C SER A 253 24.30 -92.42 4.30
N PRO A 254 25.51 -92.58 4.90
CA PRO A 254 26.45 -91.52 5.27
C PRO A 254 26.88 -90.53 4.16
N GLU A 255 26.79 -90.87 2.86
CA GLU A 255 27.13 -89.90 1.80
C GLU A 255 26.16 -88.71 1.73
N ASN A 256 24.88 -88.93 2.07
CA ASN A 256 23.87 -87.89 2.05
C ASN A 256 24.16 -86.80 3.11
N MET A 257 24.69 -87.22 4.26
CA MET A 257 25.08 -86.33 5.35
C MET A 257 26.28 -85.44 4.97
N VAL A 258 27.26 -85.95 4.23
CA VAL A 258 28.42 -85.15 3.78
C VAL A 258 28.02 -84.07 2.77
N ARG A 259 27.11 -84.39 1.83
CA ARG A 259 26.56 -83.38 0.90
C ARG A 259 25.79 -82.29 1.64
N HIS A 260 25.00 -82.68 2.64
CA HIS A 260 24.26 -81.74 3.48
C HIS A 260 25.19 -80.80 4.27
N ILE A 261 26.28 -81.30 4.84
CA ILE A 261 27.28 -80.47 5.55
C ILE A 261 27.91 -79.42 4.62
N ARG A 262 28.24 -79.79 3.37
CA ARG A 262 28.81 -78.83 2.40
C ARG A 262 27.80 -77.74 2.03
N PHE A 263 26.54 -78.13 1.81
CA PHE A 263 25.45 -77.20 1.54
C PHE A 263 25.27 -76.20 2.69
N LEU A 264 25.18 -76.69 3.94
CA LEU A 264 25.06 -75.84 5.13
C LEU A 264 26.22 -74.84 5.25
N LYS A 265 27.47 -75.25 4.97
CA LYS A 265 28.62 -74.33 5.00
C LYS A 265 28.51 -73.22 3.94
N SER A 266 28.11 -73.56 2.71
CA SER A 266 27.90 -72.56 1.65
C SER A 266 26.77 -71.60 1.98
N GLU A 267 25.72 -72.11 2.62
CA GLU A 267 24.55 -71.33 3.02
C GLU A 267 24.87 -70.39 4.18
N VAL A 268 25.65 -70.82 5.16
CA VAL A 268 26.15 -69.95 6.24
C VAL A 268 27.00 -68.81 5.68
N GLU A 269 27.87 -69.06 4.71
CA GLU A 269 28.68 -68.00 4.10
C GLU A 269 27.82 -67.02 3.27
N ARG A 270 26.76 -67.51 2.63
CA ARG A 270 25.76 -66.67 1.95
C ARG A 270 24.99 -65.81 2.94
N LEU A 271 24.52 -66.39 4.04
CA LEU A 271 23.82 -65.67 5.11
C LEU A 271 24.69 -64.60 5.77
N LYS A 272 25.98 -64.89 6.02
CA LYS A 272 26.95 -63.89 6.53
C LYS A 272 27.18 -62.73 5.56
N ARG A 273 27.22 -62.99 4.25
CA ARG A 273 27.31 -61.91 3.24
C ARG A 273 26.02 -61.09 3.22
N SER A 274 24.86 -61.75 3.22
CA SER A 274 23.55 -61.10 3.27
C SER A 274 23.35 -60.25 4.52
N LEU A 275 23.85 -60.69 5.67
CA LEU A 275 23.80 -59.93 6.92
C LEU A 275 24.63 -58.65 6.81
N ARG A 276 25.89 -58.75 6.37
CA ARG A 276 26.79 -57.59 6.20
C ARG A 276 26.24 -56.55 5.22
N THR A 277 25.67 -56.98 4.09
CA THR A 277 25.05 -56.05 3.13
C THR A 277 23.82 -55.37 3.72
N THR A 278 23.04 -56.11 4.51
CA THR A 278 21.86 -55.57 5.20
C THR A 278 22.29 -54.56 6.26
N GLU A 279 23.29 -54.87 7.08
CA GLU A 279 23.85 -53.96 8.08
C GLU A 279 24.38 -52.67 7.43
N LEU A 280 25.16 -52.79 6.35
CA LEU A 280 25.68 -51.64 5.61
C LEU A 280 24.54 -50.75 5.08
N HIS A 281 23.54 -51.35 4.43
CA HIS A 281 22.37 -50.60 3.94
C HIS A 281 21.60 -49.93 5.08
N HIS A 282 21.46 -50.56 6.25
CA HIS A 282 20.85 -49.94 7.42
C HIS A 282 21.68 -48.77 7.95
N THR A 283 23.02 -48.88 7.94
CA THR A 283 23.90 -47.78 8.37
C THR A 283 23.86 -46.60 7.41
N GLU A 284 23.90 -46.85 6.10
CA GLU A 284 23.78 -45.80 5.08
C GLU A 284 22.43 -45.09 5.16
N LYS A 285 21.34 -45.86 5.30
CA LYS A 285 19.99 -45.29 5.44
C LYS A 285 19.84 -44.47 6.73
N ARG A 286 20.47 -44.89 7.82
CA ARG A 286 20.52 -44.10 9.06
C ARG A 286 21.30 -42.79 8.85
N ALA A 287 22.42 -42.83 8.13
CA ALA A 287 23.20 -41.64 7.82
C ALA A 287 22.41 -40.67 6.91
N GLN A 288 21.68 -41.18 5.92
CA GLN A 288 20.80 -40.39 5.07
C GLN A 288 19.72 -39.67 5.89
N TYR A 289 19.05 -40.36 6.82
CA TYR A 289 18.05 -39.71 7.67
C TYR A 289 18.62 -38.60 8.55
N ILE A 290 19.84 -38.77 9.07
CA ILE A 290 20.53 -37.73 9.87
C ILE A 290 20.82 -36.49 9.00
N GLU A 291 21.27 -36.71 7.77
CA GLU A 291 21.57 -35.62 6.83
C GLU A 291 20.31 -34.89 6.36
N GLU A 292 19.24 -35.62 6.02
CA GLU A 292 17.94 -35.04 5.68
C GLU A 292 17.37 -34.22 6.85
N GLU A 293 17.46 -34.73 8.07
CA GLU A 293 17.00 -34.00 9.26
C GLU A 293 17.83 -32.74 9.51
N ARG A 294 19.14 -32.76 9.20
CA ARG A 294 20.00 -31.57 9.25
C ARG A 294 19.56 -30.53 8.22
N GLN A 295 19.35 -30.94 6.97
CA GLN A 295 18.91 -30.04 5.90
C GLN A 295 17.56 -29.39 6.22
N MET A 296 16.59 -30.18 6.69
CA MET A 296 15.29 -29.67 7.13
C MET A 296 15.41 -28.64 8.26
N ARG A 297 16.31 -28.85 9.24
CA ARG A 297 16.57 -27.87 10.31
C ARG A 297 17.20 -26.59 9.78
N GLU A 298 18.18 -26.69 8.89
CA GLU A 298 18.85 -25.52 8.29
C GLU A 298 17.89 -24.68 7.46
N GLU A 299 17.05 -25.33 6.65
CA GLU A 299 15.98 -24.67 5.91
C GLU A 299 14.95 -24.02 6.83
N ASN A 300 14.56 -24.69 7.92
CA ASN A 300 13.64 -24.12 8.90
C ASN A 300 14.20 -22.83 9.52
N ILE A 301 15.48 -22.82 9.92
CA ILE A 301 16.16 -21.62 10.43
C ILE A 301 16.20 -20.52 9.37
N ARG A 302 16.48 -20.87 8.10
CA ARG A 302 16.50 -19.91 6.99
C ARG A 302 15.13 -19.29 6.76
N LEU A 303 14.06 -20.10 6.79
CA LEU A 303 12.68 -19.66 6.64
C LEU A 303 12.23 -18.79 7.81
N GLN A 304 12.53 -19.17 9.06
CA GLN A 304 12.25 -18.34 10.23
C GLN A 304 12.92 -16.97 10.13
N ARG A 305 14.18 -16.89 9.69
CA ARG A 305 14.88 -15.61 9.47
C ARG A 305 14.24 -14.78 8.35
N LYS A 306 13.72 -15.41 7.29
CA LYS A 306 12.99 -14.69 6.23
C LYS A 306 11.66 -14.14 6.75
N LEU A 307 10.90 -14.98 7.46
CA LEU A 307 9.64 -14.59 8.08
C LEU A 307 9.83 -13.40 9.04
N GLN A 308 10.86 -13.45 9.88
CA GLN A 308 11.18 -12.37 10.81
C GLN A 308 11.43 -11.03 10.10
N ARG A 309 12.20 -11.04 8.99
CA ARG A 309 12.43 -9.82 8.20
C ARG A 309 11.15 -9.30 7.55
N GLU A 310 10.28 -10.20 7.08
CA GLU A 310 9.01 -9.78 6.48
C GLU A 310 8.06 -9.20 7.53
N MET A 311 8.05 -9.76 8.75
CA MET A 311 7.33 -9.18 9.89
C MET A 311 7.87 -7.79 10.24
N GLU A 312 9.18 -7.63 10.36
CA GLU A 312 9.82 -6.32 10.62
C GLU A 312 9.50 -5.29 9.53
N ARG A 313 9.51 -5.72 8.25
CA ARG A 313 9.14 -4.88 7.12
C ARG A 313 7.68 -4.43 7.21
N ARG A 314 6.76 -5.35 7.54
CA ARG A 314 5.34 -5.04 7.73
C ARG A 314 5.11 -4.10 8.91
N GLU A 315 5.77 -4.35 10.05
CA GLU A 315 5.68 -3.49 11.22
C GLU A 315 6.23 -2.08 10.96
N ALA A 316 7.34 -1.97 10.23
CA ALA A 316 7.90 -0.68 9.82
C ALA A 316 6.93 0.09 8.92
N LEU A 317 6.29 -0.58 7.95
CA LEU A 317 5.28 0.04 7.09
C LEU A 317 4.06 0.49 7.89
N CYS A 318 3.51 -0.36 8.77
CA CYS A 318 2.40 0.04 9.64
C CYS A 318 2.76 1.24 10.51
N ARG A 319 3.97 1.27 11.09
CA ARG A 319 4.44 2.41 11.88
C ARG A 319 4.52 3.69 11.05
N GLN A 320 5.11 3.63 9.84
CA GLN A 320 5.20 4.79 8.94
C GLN A 320 3.83 5.30 8.49
N LEU A 321 2.89 4.40 8.20
CA LEU A 321 1.51 4.79 7.87
C LEU A 321 0.84 5.48 9.05
N SER A 322 0.94 4.93 10.27
CA SER A 322 0.40 5.58 11.47
C SER A 322 1.06 6.92 11.79
N GLU A 323 2.37 7.05 11.59
CA GLU A 323 3.10 8.32 11.72
C GLU A 323 2.64 9.35 10.67
N SER A 324 2.44 8.90 9.43
CA SER A 324 1.96 9.75 8.32
C SER A 324 0.50 10.20 8.55
N GLU A 325 -0.37 9.29 8.99
CA GLU A 325 -1.77 9.59 9.34
C GLU A 325 -1.85 10.59 10.51
N SER A 326 -1.07 10.39 11.57
CA SER A 326 -1.02 11.33 12.70
C SER A 326 -0.46 12.69 12.31
N SER A 327 0.53 12.75 11.39
CA SER A 327 1.04 14.02 10.89
C SER A 327 0.01 14.78 10.05
N LEU A 328 -0.74 14.06 9.21
CA LEU A 328 -1.81 14.63 8.40
C LEU A 328 -2.93 15.19 9.29
N GLU A 329 -3.33 14.46 10.34
CA GLU A 329 -4.35 14.90 11.29
C GLU A 329 -3.92 16.16 12.05
N MET A 330 -2.65 16.25 12.45
CA MET A 330 -2.07 17.45 13.08
C MET A 330 -2.04 18.65 12.14
N ASP A 331 -1.74 18.44 10.85
CA ASP A 331 -1.73 19.50 9.83
C ASP A 331 -3.15 19.97 9.50
N ASP A 332 -4.12 19.05 9.43
CA ASP A 332 -5.54 19.36 9.28
C ASP A 332 -6.08 20.16 10.48
N GLU A 333 -5.70 19.80 11.71
CA GLU A 333 -6.06 20.56 12.92
C GLU A 333 -5.45 21.97 12.93
N ARG A 334 -4.18 22.11 12.51
CA ARG A 334 -3.53 23.41 12.36
C ARG A 334 -4.25 24.26 11.32
N TYR A 335 -4.54 23.68 10.16
CA TYR A 335 -5.26 24.36 9.08
C TYR A 335 -6.67 24.77 9.52
N PHE A 336 -7.40 23.89 10.19
CA PHE A 336 -8.72 24.17 10.74
C PHE A 336 -8.68 25.32 11.76
N ASN A 337 -7.70 25.32 12.66
CA ASN A 337 -7.52 26.37 13.66
C ASN A 337 -7.11 27.70 13.02
N GLU A 338 -6.25 27.67 12.00
CA GLU A 338 -5.83 28.84 11.24
C GLU A 338 -7.01 29.47 10.50
N MET A 339 -7.76 28.68 9.73
CA MET A 339 -8.99 29.12 9.03
C MET A 339 -10.05 29.67 10.00
N SER A 340 -10.11 29.12 11.21
CA SER A 340 -10.97 29.61 12.29
C SER A 340 -10.49 30.93 12.87
N ALA A 341 -9.18 31.11 13.03
CA ALA A 341 -8.55 32.31 13.56
C ALA A 341 -8.60 33.49 12.56
N GLN A 342 -8.57 33.23 11.26
CA GLN A 342 -8.75 34.25 10.21
C GLN A 342 -10.23 34.62 9.96
N GLY A 343 -11.17 34.06 10.71
CA GLY A 343 -12.58 34.48 10.69
C GLY A 343 -13.34 34.14 9.41
N LEU A 344 -12.80 33.27 8.55
CA LEU A 344 -13.40 32.89 7.26
C LEU A 344 -14.48 31.80 7.37
N ARG A 345 -14.97 31.51 8.58
CA ARG A 345 -16.15 30.66 8.73
C ARG A 345 -17.42 31.43 8.36
N ALA A 346 -18.12 30.95 7.34
CA ALA A 346 -19.57 31.08 7.30
C ALA A 346 -20.12 30.47 8.60
N ARG A 347 -20.74 31.29 9.46
CA ARG A 347 -21.46 30.81 10.64
C ARG A 347 -22.42 29.70 10.20
N THR A 348 -22.15 28.46 10.57
CA THR A 348 -23.19 27.43 10.55
C THR A 348 -24.22 27.87 11.59
N VAL A 349 -25.39 28.20 11.09
CA VAL A 349 -26.57 28.53 11.89
C VAL A 349 -26.96 27.30 12.70
N SER A 350 -26.55 27.26 13.96
CA SER A 350 -27.18 26.42 14.98
C SER A 350 -28.63 26.91 15.14
N SER A 351 -29.57 26.20 14.54
CA SER A 351 -30.99 26.36 14.84
C SER A 351 -31.37 25.40 15.97
N PRO A 352 -31.77 25.89 17.16
CA PRO A 352 -32.37 25.06 18.19
C PRO A 352 -33.82 24.79 17.80
N ILE A 353 -34.14 23.56 17.43
CA ILE A 353 -35.53 23.11 17.24
C ILE A 353 -36.21 23.05 18.63
N PRO A 354 -37.33 23.76 18.86
CA PRO A 354 -38.09 23.63 20.10
C PRO A 354 -38.79 22.27 20.13
N TYR A 355 -38.43 21.43 21.09
CA TYR A 355 -39.18 20.22 21.43
C TYR A 355 -40.56 20.60 22.00
N THR A 356 -41.61 20.07 21.39
CA THR A 356 -42.98 20.06 21.91
C THR A 356 -43.12 18.95 22.97
N PRO A 357 -43.74 19.19 24.14
CA PRO A 357 -43.79 18.19 25.22
C PRO A 357 -45.05 17.29 25.19
N SER A 358 -44.82 16.01 25.48
CA SER A 358 -45.71 15.03 26.19
C SER A 358 -46.85 14.32 25.42
N PRO A 359 -47.41 13.17 25.89
CA PRO A 359 -47.05 12.31 27.05
C PRO A 359 -47.02 10.77 26.80
N SER A 360 -46.46 10.05 27.79
CA SER A 360 -46.76 8.68 28.27
C SER A 360 -47.60 7.70 27.43
N SER A 361 -47.03 6.53 27.08
CA SER A 361 -47.65 5.19 27.30
C SER A 361 -46.63 4.09 26.91
N SER A 362 -46.03 3.40 27.89
CA SER A 362 -46.34 2.00 28.21
C SER A 362 -46.20 1.01 27.03
N ARG A 363 -45.20 0.11 27.14
CA ARG A 363 -45.29 -1.29 26.66
C ARG A 363 -46.69 -1.88 27.01
N PRO A 364 -47.25 -2.93 26.32
CA PRO A 364 -46.54 -4.19 26.04
C PRO A 364 -47.06 -5.08 24.86
N ILE A 365 -46.51 -6.30 24.75
CA ILE A 365 -47.07 -7.56 24.19
C ILE A 365 -47.03 -7.80 22.66
N SER A 366 -46.22 -8.78 22.24
CA SER A 366 -46.49 -9.62 21.03
C SER A 366 -47.49 -10.74 21.42
N PRO A 367 -48.35 -11.27 20.52
CA PRO A 367 -47.87 -12.28 19.55
C PRO A 367 -48.68 -12.40 18.23
N GLY A 368 -48.08 -13.01 17.20
CA GLY A 368 -48.84 -13.77 16.18
C GLY A 368 -48.35 -13.70 14.73
N LEU A 369 -47.73 -14.80 14.28
CA LEU A 369 -47.93 -15.50 12.99
C LEU A 369 -48.28 -14.63 11.75
N SER A 370 -47.52 -14.62 10.65
CA SER A 370 -47.40 -15.77 9.72
C SER A 370 -46.43 -15.48 8.56
N TYR A 371 -45.68 -16.52 8.20
CA TYR A 371 -45.24 -16.95 6.85
C TYR A 371 -44.19 -16.18 6.02
N ALA A 372 -43.10 -16.92 5.76
CA ALA A 372 -42.20 -16.92 4.59
C ALA A 372 -41.37 -15.64 4.35
N SER A 373 -40.06 -15.67 4.07
CA SER A 373 -39.22 -16.68 3.43
C SER A 373 -37.73 -16.33 3.71
N HIS A 374 -36.94 -17.35 4.05
CA HIS A 374 -35.47 -17.57 3.99
C HIS A 374 -34.57 -16.35 3.65
N THR A 375 -33.48 -16.00 4.36
CA THR A 375 -32.30 -16.82 4.69
C THR A 375 -31.45 -16.19 5.82
N VAL A 376 -31.17 -16.94 6.89
CA VAL A 376 -30.04 -16.71 7.82
C VAL A 376 -29.42 -18.11 8.06
N GLY A 377 -28.11 -18.33 7.92
CA GLY A 377 -27.10 -17.72 8.76
C GLY A 377 -27.19 -18.35 10.15
N PHE A 378 -26.60 -19.54 10.35
CA PHE A 378 -26.61 -20.18 11.66
C PHE A 378 -25.24 -20.79 12.01
N THR A 379 -24.72 -20.28 13.11
CA THR A 379 -23.64 -20.79 13.95
C THR A 379 -24.01 -22.15 14.56
N PRO A 380 -23.05 -23.04 14.90
CA PRO A 380 -23.38 -24.34 15.49
C PRO A 380 -23.61 -24.23 17.01
N PRO A 381 -24.56 -24.98 17.61
CA PRO A 381 -24.73 -25.03 19.04
C PRO A 381 -23.88 -26.15 19.68
N ALA A 382 -23.43 -25.89 20.91
CA ALA A 382 -22.91 -26.90 21.82
C ALA A 382 -24.06 -27.70 22.45
N THR A 383 -23.90 -29.02 22.54
CA THR A 383 -24.76 -29.89 23.37
C THR A 383 -23.91 -30.78 24.29
N LEU A 384 -24.18 -30.68 25.59
CA LEU A 384 -23.72 -31.54 26.68
C LEU A 384 -24.67 -32.73 26.89
N SER A 385 -24.13 -33.91 27.21
CA SER A 385 -24.69 -34.92 28.14
C SER A 385 -23.66 -36.05 28.32
N ARG A 386 -22.94 -36.16 29.45
CA ARG A 386 -23.29 -36.69 30.79
C ARG A 386 -23.47 -38.22 30.83
N ALA A 387 -22.49 -38.93 31.37
CA ALA A 387 -22.63 -39.94 32.45
C ALA A 387 -21.26 -40.56 32.86
N PRO A 388 -21.12 -41.13 34.08
CA PRO A 388 -19.87 -41.17 34.86
C PRO A 388 -19.30 -42.59 35.15
N LEU A 389 -18.12 -42.61 35.80
CA LEU A 389 -17.45 -43.68 36.60
C LEU A 389 -16.27 -44.42 35.91
N PRO A 390 -15.33 -45.06 36.65
CA PRO A 390 -14.94 -44.91 38.06
C PRO A 390 -13.42 -44.73 38.27
N HIS A 391 -13.08 -44.44 39.51
CA HIS A 391 -11.73 -44.45 40.09
C HIS A 391 -11.00 -45.80 39.90
N TYR A 392 -9.73 -45.74 39.51
CA TYR A 392 -8.74 -46.75 39.90
C TYR A 392 -7.38 -46.10 40.17
N THR A 393 -7.04 -46.05 41.45
CA THR A 393 -5.73 -45.77 42.03
C THR A 393 -4.83 -47.00 41.98
N SER A 394 -3.52 -46.79 41.75
CA SER A 394 -2.36 -47.39 42.49
C SER A 394 -1.08 -47.36 41.62
N PRO A 395 0.13 -47.54 42.20
CA PRO A 395 0.75 -46.78 43.28
C PRO A 395 2.17 -46.28 42.86
N GLY A 396 2.75 -45.41 43.67
CA GLY A 396 4.01 -44.71 43.37
C GLY A 396 5.30 -45.51 43.54
N LEU A 397 6.41 -44.84 43.20
CA LEU A 397 7.72 -45.03 43.83
C LEU A 397 8.55 -43.75 43.70
N HIS A 398 8.70 -43.08 44.84
CA HIS A 398 9.75 -42.12 45.16
C HIS A 398 11.13 -42.76 44.97
N ILE A 399 12.15 -41.98 44.60
CA ILE A 399 13.45 -41.89 45.28
C ILE A 399 14.14 -40.58 44.85
N HIS A 400 14.24 -39.65 45.79
CA HIS A 400 15.37 -38.72 45.90
C HIS A 400 16.28 -39.27 47.00
N PRO A 401 17.57 -38.90 46.98
CA PRO A 401 18.14 -38.35 48.19
C PRO A 401 18.97 -37.08 47.94
N GLY A 402 18.79 -36.08 48.82
CA GLY A 402 19.80 -35.03 49.09
C GLY A 402 20.95 -35.58 49.95
N PRO A 403 21.77 -34.76 50.68
CA PRO A 403 21.37 -33.52 51.36
C PRO A 403 22.42 -32.36 51.51
N SER A 404 21.87 -31.14 51.73
CA SER A 404 22.14 -30.12 52.77
C SER A 404 23.41 -29.24 52.92
N HIS A 405 23.13 -28.04 53.49
CA HIS A 405 23.92 -27.01 54.22
C HIS A 405 24.38 -25.78 53.39
N ALA A 406 24.26 -24.49 53.78
CA ALA A 406 23.77 -23.77 54.98
C ALA A 406 23.55 -22.25 54.60
N VAL A 407 22.58 -21.50 55.16
CA VAL A 407 22.69 -20.42 56.21
C VAL A 407 23.57 -19.21 55.77
N GLN A 408 23.24 -17.90 55.80
CA GLN A 408 22.58 -17.05 56.82
C GLN A 408 22.15 -15.65 56.27
N ARG A 409 21.27 -15.00 57.07
CA ARG A 409 20.70 -13.63 57.05
C ARG A 409 21.65 -12.43 56.83
N GLY A 410 21.05 -11.33 56.35
CA GLY A 410 21.37 -9.94 56.71
C GLY A 410 20.19 -9.01 56.40
N LEU A 411 19.77 -8.19 57.37
CA LEU A 411 18.54 -7.38 57.44
C LEU A 411 18.94 -5.91 57.71
N GLN A 412 18.04 -4.97 57.40
CA GLN A 412 17.95 -3.55 57.83
C GLN A 412 18.80 -2.51 57.08
N SER A 413 18.41 -1.23 56.95
CA SER A 413 17.16 -0.45 57.11
C SER A 413 17.55 1.05 56.96
N GLN A 414 16.56 1.91 56.72
CA GLN A 414 16.55 3.40 56.77
C GLN A 414 17.14 4.13 55.56
N GLY A 415 16.56 5.23 55.07
CA GLY A 415 15.42 6.06 55.49
C GLY A 415 15.19 7.14 54.43
N GLY A 416 13.97 7.69 54.35
CA GLY A 416 13.53 8.60 53.28
C GLY A 416 13.90 10.07 53.45
N GLY A 417 13.46 10.89 52.48
CA GLY A 417 13.42 12.34 52.58
C GLY A 417 13.61 13.10 51.26
N ASP A 418 12.49 13.40 50.58
CA ASP A 418 12.10 14.67 49.98
C ASP A 418 13.01 15.56 49.08
N GLN A 419 12.37 15.96 47.97
CA GLN A 419 12.24 17.32 47.40
C GLN A 419 13.20 17.86 46.32
N THR A 420 12.54 18.49 45.31
CA THR A 420 12.99 19.50 44.33
C THR A 420 13.92 19.00 43.20
N SER A 421 13.94 19.52 41.97
CA SER A 421 13.48 20.79 41.40
C SER A 421 13.32 20.64 39.88
N CYS A 422 12.36 21.36 39.32
CA CYS A 422 12.30 21.75 37.92
C CYS A 422 13.42 22.78 37.63
N PHE A 423 14.10 22.73 36.48
CA PHE A 423 14.75 23.91 35.88
C PHE A 423 15.00 23.73 34.38
N MET A 424 14.51 24.72 33.62
CA MET A 424 14.84 25.03 32.23
C MET A 424 16.31 25.46 32.08
N CYS A 425 16.86 25.32 30.86
CA CYS A 425 17.65 26.29 30.07
C CYS A 425 18.30 25.51 28.90
N VAL A 426 17.92 25.73 27.63
CA VAL A 426 18.45 26.75 26.69
C VAL A 426 19.98 26.81 26.73
N TRP A 427 20.68 26.52 25.63
CA TRP A 427 21.91 27.22 25.19
C TRP A 427 22.21 26.93 23.71
N GLU A 428 22.45 28.03 22.99
CA GLU A 428 22.84 28.18 21.58
C GLU A 428 24.33 27.85 21.30
N PRO A 429 24.78 27.84 20.03
CA PRO A 429 26.02 27.21 19.58
C PRO A 429 27.24 28.16 19.56
N VAL A 430 28.45 27.60 19.54
CA VAL A 430 29.70 28.34 19.30
C VAL A 430 30.49 27.70 18.16
N GLN A 431 30.75 28.52 17.14
CA GLN A 431 31.72 28.32 16.07
C GLN A 431 33.16 28.43 16.60
N ALA A 432 34.09 27.65 16.03
CA ALA A 432 35.49 28.02 16.01
C ALA A 432 36.18 27.51 14.73
N GLN A 433 36.78 28.45 14.01
CA GLN A 433 37.62 28.29 12.82
C GLN A 433 39.01 27.72 13.17
N GLY A 434 39.66 27.04 12.22
CA GLY A 434 41.08 26.74 12.30
C GLY A 434 41.63 26.02 11.07
N ARG A 435 42.32 26.77 10.20
CA ARG A 435 42.92 26.38 8.91
C ARG A 435 44.18 25.51 9.04
N ASN A 436 44.42 24.67 8.04
CA ASN A 436 45.67 24.38 7.30
C ASN A 436 45.44 23.12 6.43
N ARG A 437 46.01 22.85 5.25
CA ARG A 437 46.70 23.58 4.18
C ARG A 437 47.00 22.48 3.11
N ILE A 438 46.54 22.64 1.86
CA ILE A 438 47.20 22.27 0.57
C ILE A 438 47.67 20.81 0.35
N SER A 439 47.12 20.13 -0.68
CA SER A 439 47.85 19.74 -1.93
C SER A 439 47.00 18.90 -2.91
N VAL A 440 46.66 19.53 -4.04
CA VAL A 440 46.64 19.06 -5.46
C VAL A 440 46.64 17.56 -5.84
N GLY A 441 45.78 17.22 -6.83
CA GLY A 441 45.97 16.12 -7.80
C GLY A 441 44.68 15.32 -8.10
N LEU A 442 43.79 15.80 -8.99
CA LEU A 442 43.60 15.32 -10.38
C LEU A 442 43.07 13.87 -10.55
N GLU A 443 41.80 13.79 -10.95
CA GLU A 443 41.10 12.72 -11.71
C GLU A 443 41.85 12.31 -13.02
N PRO A 444 41.45 11.27 -13.83
CA PRO A 444 40.14 10.58 -13.91
C PRO A 444 40.16 9.04 -14.13
N LYS A 445 38.94 8.47 -14.21
CA LYS A 445 38.52 7.14 -14.75
C LYS A 445 39.22 6.72 -16.07
N PRO A 446 39.22 5.41 -16.44
CA PRO A 446 38.20 4.96 -17.43
C PRO A 446 37.78 3.44 -17.39
N SER A 447 36.50 3.24 -17.77
CA SER A 447 35.87 2.26 -18.69
C SER A 447 36.12 0.74 -18.70
N ASP A 448 35.00 0.02 -18.85
CA ASP A 448 34.77 -1.36 -19.29
C ASP A 448 35.52 -1.82 -20.55
N PRO A 449 35.66 -3.16 -20.73
CA PRO A 449 35.71 -3.76 -22.05
C PRO A 449 34.71 -4.92 -22.23
N HIS A 450 33.91 -4.85 -23.31
CA HIS A 450 33.25 -6.00 -23.92
C HIS A 450 33.91 -6.30 -25.28
N ALA A 451 34.05 -7.60 -25.57
CA ALA A 451 34.23 -8.24 -26.88
C ALA A 451 35.63 -8.19 -27.56
N LEU A 452 36.31 -9.35 -27.59
CA LEU A 452 36.68 -10.12 -28.80
C LEU A 452 37.67 -11.25 -28.43
N ASN A 453 37.31 -12.51 -28.65
CA ASN A 453 38.05 -13.42 -29.55
C ASN A 453 37.46 -14.84 -29.53
N GLN A 454 36.92 -15.23 -30.69
CA GLN A 454 36.81 -16.62 -31.11
C GLN A 454 38.09 -17.03 -31.86
N HIS A 455 38.33 -18.34 -31.93
CA HIS A 455 39.36 -19.09 -32.68
C HIS A 455 40.78 -19.19 -32.09
N LYS A 456 41.11 -20.36 -31.52
CA LYS A 456 41.94 -21.40 -32.18
C LYS A 456 42.11 -22.67 -31.31
N SER A 457 41.75 -23.79 -31.93
CA SER A 457 42.42 -25.10 -31.93
C SER A 457 43.09 -25.65 -30.67
N SER A 458 42.50 -26.72 -30.11
CA SER A 458 43.07 -28.08 -30.10
C SER A 458 41.96 -29.10 -29.84
#